data_AF-A0A960EVY7-F1
#
_entry.id   AF-A0A960EVY7-F1
#
_cell.length_a   1.000
_cell.length_b   1.000
_cell.length_c   1.000
_cell.angle_alpha   90.00
_cell.angle_beta   90.00
_cell.angle_gamma   90.00
#
_symmetry.space_group_name_H-M   'P 1'
#
loop_
_entity.id
_entity.type
_entity.pdbx_description
1 polymer ?
#
loop_
_entity_poly.entity_id
_entity_poly.type
_entity_poly.pdbx_seq_one_letter_code
_entity_poly.pdbx_strand_id
1 'polypeptide(L)'
;MDADRLNRLRAAKLRALASTGWDIPADAAESTFPAGAVLRSASTIWALIEEDAVRRLGALLAVAVRAGADEVHAIVGDPAEAGVLARRAGLFRLRVHVWNISGKELHVAVADPPAVDSAPRADAELYRPIIVDAGLEPVVEGGFLLGELRGLEVARVVTDETTGRARLDSGVGRFDREAGAMMRAGMAEVESLAAVIDIVEPLRRGDVDRHPMNQLVRERWLRSVLASHPDLVGLTDLRPVGSAVPRANLNEDGVATAVGTDHEGRTVVVSASTGVNLDFVPTAADDRLTHAPDARLLLVASESDSAKVTEDLALLLVQPAELLTVPDDWAARFCDPLPGRSG
;
A
#
# COMPACT_ATOMS: atom_id res chain seq x y z
N MET A 1 26.18 -11.83 -8.78
CA MET A 1 26.77 -11.96 -7.43
C MET A 1 26.01 -13.08 -6.74
N ASP A 2 26.70 -14.03 -6.10
CA ASP A 2 26.04 -15.13 -5.37
C ASP A 2 25.23 -14.57 -4.18
N ALA A 3 24.01 -15.09 -3.95
CA ALA A 3 23.09 -14.60 -2.92
C ALA A 3 23.69 -14.75 -1.51
N ASP A 4 24.40 -15.84 -1.25
CA ASP A 4 25.07 -16.07 0.03
C ASP A 4 26.21 -15.09 0.27
N ARG A 5 26.91 -14.69 -0.79
CA ARG A 5 27.94 -13.65 -0.70
C ARG A 5 27.31 -12.30 -0.37
N LEU A 6 26.20 -11.94 -0.99
CA LEU A 6 25.49 -10.69 -0.70
C LEU A 6 24.98 -10.66 0.75
N ASN A 7 24.38 -11.75 1.22
CA ASN A 7 23.90 -11.86 2.60
C ASN A 7 25.03 -11.71 3.63
N ARG A 8 26.19 -12.34 3.40
CA ARG A 8 27.38 -12.16 4.25
C ARG A 8 27.88 -10.72 4.27
N LEU A 9 27.87 -10.04 3.12
CA LEU A 9 28.25 -8.62 3.04
C LEU A 9 27.30 -7.73 3.82
N ARG A 10 25.99 -7.97 3.72
CA ARG A 10 24.95 -7.24 4.48
C ARG A 10 25.10 -7.43 5.98
N ALA A 11 25.33 -8.67 6.43
CA ALA A 11 25.57 -8.96 7.85
C ALA A 11 26.84 -8.28 8.38
N ALA A 12 27.95 -8.35 7.61
CA ALA A 12 29.19 -7.66 7.97
C ALA A 12 29.03 -6.14 8.01
N LYS A 13 28.31 -5.55 7.05
CA LYS A 13 27.99 -4.12 7.03
C LYS A 13 27.15 -3.70 8.23
N LEU A 14 26.10 -4.47 8.54
CA LEU A 14 25.26 -4.24 9.71
C LEU A 14 26.08 -4.27 11.00
N ARG A 15 26.92 -5.30 11.21
CA ARG A 15 27.77 -5.38 12.41
C ARG A 15 28.74 -4.20 12.50
N ALA A 16 29.39 -3.84 11.39
CA ALA A 16 30.30 -2.70 11.36
C ALA A 16 29.61 -1.37 11.70
N LEU A 17 28.41 -1.12 11.17
CA LEU A 17 27.62 0.08 11.47
C LEU A 17 27.09 0.06 12.91
N ALA A 18 26.54 -1.06 13.36
CA ALA A 18 25.97 -1.16 14.70
C ALA A 18 27.07 -1.01 15.78
N SER A 19 28.28 -1.52 15.55
CA SER A 19 29.42 -1.32 16.43
C SER A 19 29.91 0.13 16.56
N THR A 20 29.45 1.08 15.72
CA THR A 20 29.78 2.50 15.90
C THR A 20 28.89 3.17 16.95
N GLY A 21 27.65 2.69 17.13
CA GLY A 21 26.67 3.26 18.04
C GLY A 21 26.41 2.44 19.31
N TRP A 22 26.72 1.14 19.29
CA TRP A 22 26.39 0.20 20.37
C TRP A 22 27.51 -0.81 20.64
N ASP A 23 27.59 -1.26 21.89
CA ASP A 23 28.42 -2.41 22.26
C ASP A 23 27.68 -3.70 21.90
N ILE A 24 27.97 -4.24 20.72
CA ILE A 24 27.27 -5.41 20.18
C ILE A 24 27.77 -6.68 20.86
N PRO A 25 26.89 -7.47 21.52
CA PRO A 25 27.30 -8.73 22.15
C PRO A 25 28.01 -9.67 21.18
N ALA A 26 29.05 -10.35 21.66
CA ALA A 26 29.81 -11.31 20.84
C ALA A 26 28.95 -12.49 20.37
N ASP A 27 27.92 -12.85 21.14
CA ASP A 27 26.95 -13.90 20.86
C ASP A 27 25.69 -13.40 20.13
N ALA A 28 25.65 -12.13 19.69
CA ALA A 28 24.55 -11.60 18.90
C ALA A 28 24.37 -12.42 17.61
N ALA A 29 23.18 -12.99 17.44
CA ALA A 29 22.87 -13.89 16.35
C ALA A 29 22.58 -13.10 15.07
N GLU A 30 23.23 -13.51 13.98
CA GLU A 30 23.01 -12.98 12.64
C GLU A 30 21.92 -13.78 11.90
N SER A 31 21.02 -13.08 11.22
CA SER A 31 20.06 -13.70 10.31
C SER A 31 19.84 -12.86 9.07
N THR A 32 19.37 -13.50 8.00
CA THR A 32 18.96 -12.81 6.79
C THR A 32 17.68 -12.02 7.02
N PHE A 33 17.51 -10.94 6.24
CA PHE A 33 16.31 -10.13 6.20
C PHE A 33 16.06 -9.71 4.74
N PRO A 34 14.81 -9.58 4.28
CA PRO A 34 14.52 -9.11 2.93
C PRO A 34 15.24 -7.78 2.63
N ALA A 35 16.06 -7.77 1.59
CA ALA A 35 16.92 -6.63 1.23
C ALA A 35 17.78 -6.08 2.39
N GLY A 36 18.23 -6.94 3.29
CA GLY A 36 18.89 -6.49 4.51
C GLY A 36 19.56 -7.59 5.33
N ALA A 37 19.85 -7.25 6.59
CA ALA A 37 20.34 -8.18 7.60
C ALA A 37 19.77 -7.82 8.97
N VAL A 38 19.78 -8.79 9.88
CA VAL A 38 19.39 -8.61 11.28
C VAL A 38 20.49 -9.15 12.20
N LEU A 39 20.80 -8.37 13.25
CA LEU A 39 21.53 -8.77 14.43
C LEU A 39 20.58 -8.80 15.61
N ARG A 40 20.62 -9.89 16.38
CA ARG A 40 19.72 -10.07 17.53
C ARG A 40 20.51 -10.41 18.79
N SER A 41 20.24 -9.64 19.84
CA SER A 41 20.58 -9.98 21.22
C SER A 41 19.31 -10.38 22.00
N ALA A 42 19.43 -10.64 23.29
CA ALA A 42 18.31 -11.12 24.12
C ALA A 42 17.05 -10.24 24.05
N SER A 43 17.19 -8.90 24.07
CA SER A 43 16.06 -7.95 24.07
C SER A 43 16.13 -6.88 22.98
N THR A 44 17.21 -6.84 22.20
CA THR A 44 17.45 -5.78 21.20
C THR A 44 17.76 -6.36 19.84
N ILE A 45 17.14 -5.77 18.81
CA ILE A 45 17.39 -6.07 17.39
C ILE A 45 18.03 -4.86 16.73
N TRP A 46 19.05 -5.09 15.91
CA TRP A 46 19.52 -4.13 14.91
C TRP A 46 19.24 -4.68 13.53
N ALA A 47 18.67 -3.88 12.65
CA ALA A 47 18.34 -4.28 11.29
C ALA A 47 18.91 -3.28 10.30
N LEU A 48 19.62 -3.78 9.29
CA LEU A 48 20.01 -3.00 8.12
C LEU A 48 18.96 -3.24 7.03
N ILE A 49 18.39 -2.17 6.49
CA ILE A 49 17.43 -2.21 5.38
C ILE A 49 17.99 -1.38 4.24
N GLU A 50 18.28 -2.02 3.11
CA GLU A 50 18.96 -1.37 1.99
C GLU A 50 18.04 -1.04 0.81
N GLU A 51 16.88 -1.68 0.71
CA GLU A 51 15.95 -1.47 -0.41
C GLU A 51 14.51 -1.42 0.11
N ASP A 52 13.75 -0.44 -0.38
CA ASP A 52 12.31 -0.28 -0.16
C ASP A 52 11.97 -0.26 1.33
N ALA A 53 12.74 0.51 2.12
CA ALA A 53 12.67 0.43 3.58
C ALA A 53 11.28 0.82 4.11
N VAL A 54 10.57 1.68 3.38
CA VAL A 54 9.20 2.10 3.70
C VAL A 54 8.21 0.93 3.77
N ARG A 55 8.47 -0.20 3.08
CA ARG A 55 7.62 -1.41 3.08
C ARG A 55 8.20 -2.58 3.88
N ARG A 56 9.17 -2.33 4.77
CA ARG A 56 9.85 -3.38 5.56
C ARG A 56 9.56 -3.32 7.06
N LEU A 57 8.79 -2.34 7.53
CA LEU A 57 8.51 -2.17 8.96
C LEU A 57 7.79 -3.39 9.51
N GLY A 58 6.75 -3.87 8.82
CA GLY A 58 5.94 -4.98 9.29
C GLY A 58 6.73 -6.29 9.41
N ALA A 59 7.61 -6.56 8.46
CA ALA A 59 8.53 -7.69 8.53
C ALA A 59 9.51 -7.55 9.72
N LEU A 60 10.02 -6.34 9.96
CA LEU A 60 10.91 -6.08 11.09
C LEU A 60 10.19 -6.25 12.44
N LEU A 61 8.96 -5.75 12.56
CA LEU A 61 8.12 -5.95 13.74
C LEU A 61 7.81 -7.43 13.97
N ALA A 62 7.51 -8.20 12.92
CA ALA A 62 7.27 -9.63 13.02
C ALA A 62 8.50 -10.39 13.54
N VAL A 63 9.70 -10.01 13.08
CA VAL A 63 10.97 -10.55 13.61
C VAL A 63 11.13 -10.19 15.09
N ALA A 64 10.82 -8.95 15.47
CA ALA A 64 10.92 -8.49 16.85
C ALA A 64 9.95 -9.21 17.80
N VAL A 65 8.68 -9.36 17.40
CA VAL A 65 7.67 -10.12 18.16
C VAL A 65 8.11 -11.56 18.34
N ARG A 66 8.54 -12.23 17.26
CA ARG A 66 9.01 -13.62 17.33
C ARG A 66 10.24 -13.78 18.22
N ALA A 67 11.09 -12.76 18.27
CA ALA A 67 12.29 -12.74 19.10
C ALA A 67 12.00 -12.39 20.57
N GLY A 68 10.82 -11.85 20.89
CA GLY A 68 10.55 -11.25 22.21
C GLY A 68 11.41 -10.01 22.47
N ALA A 69 11.73 -9.24 21.43
CA ALA A 69 12.55 -8.03 21.56
C ALA A 69 11.71 -6.86 22.09
N ASP A 70 12.31 -6.05 22.96
CA ASP A 70 11.70 -4.83 23.53
C ASP A 70 12.12 -3.57 22.78
N GLU A 71 13.17 -3.68 21.96
CA GLU A 71 13.82 -2.56 21.29
C GLU A 71 14.36 -2.98 19.92
N VAL A 72 14.16 -2.10 18.93
CA VAL A 72 14.59 -2.31 17.55
C VAL A 72 15.30 -1.06 17.06
N HIS A 73 16.47 -1.22 16.46
CA HIS A 73 17.20 -0.17 15.74
C HIS A 73 17.18 -0.48 14.25
N ALA A 74 16.37 0.24 13.48
CA ALA A 74 16.30 0.14 12.03
C ALA A 74 17.28 1.13 11.40
N ILE A 75 18.25 0.63 10.63
CA ILE A 75 19.29 1.41 9.97
C ILE A 75 18.98 1.45 8.47
N VAL A 76 18.76 2.65 7.95
CA VAL A 76 18.30 2.89 6.58
C VAL A 76 19.29 3.82 5.86
N GLY A 77 19.63 3.48 4.61
CA GLY A 77 20.55 4.29 3.81
C GLY A 77 19.92 5.56 3.26
N ASP A 78 18.71 5.46 2.71
CA ASP A 78 17.99 6.58 2.11
C ASP A 78 17.37 7.49 3.20
N PRO A 79 17.74 8.78 3.28
CA PRO A 79 17.17 9.72 4.25
C PRO A 79 15.65 9.91 4.13
N ALA A 80 15.10 9.89 2.91
CA ALA A 80 13.67 10.06 2.68
C ALA A 80 12.89 8.82 3.16
N GLU A 81 13.38 7.62 2.87
CA GLU A 81 12.76 6.40 3.39
C GLU A 81 12.89 6.30 4.92
N ALA A 82 14.00 6.77 5.49
CA ALA A 82 14.22 6.79 6.93
C ALA A 82 13.19 7.69 7.65
N GLY A 83 12.85 8.86 7.08
CA GLY A 83 11.84 9.77 7.63
C GLY A 83 10.44 9.16 7.64
N VAL A 84 10.03 8.54 6.53
CA VAL A 84 8.77 7.78 6.42
C VAL A 84 8.74 6.61 7.41
N LEU A 85 9.82 5.83 7.48
CA LEU A 85 9.91 4.69 8.39
C LEU A 85 9.84 5.13 9.86
N ALA A 86 10.47 6.26 10.21
CA ALA A 86 10.43 6.85 11.54
C ALA A 86 9.02 7.34 11.93
N ARG A 87 8.29 7.95 10.98
CA ARG A 87 6.88 8.30 11.17
C ARG A 87 6.04 7.07 11.48
N ARG A 88 6.15 6.03 10.65
CA ARG A 88 5.40 4.76 10.82
C ARG A 88 5.77 4.04 12.12
N ALA A 89 7.04 4.03 12.49
CA ALA A 89 7.54 3.46 13.74
C ALA A 89 6.88 4.09 14.97
N GLY A 90 6.63 5.41 14.94
CA GLY A 90 5.95 6.14 16.01
C GLY A 90 4.48 5.73 16.25
N LEU A 91 3.89 4.94 15.35
CA LEU A 91 2.52 4.42 15.49
C LEU A 91 2.43 3.13 16.31
N PHE A 92 3.57 2.57 16.73
CA PHE A 92 3.65 1.32 17.47
C PHE A 92 4.14 1.53 18.91
N ARG A 93 3.69 0.64 19.81
CA ARG A 93 4.11 0.59 21.21
C ARG A 93 5.50 -0.03 21.38
N LEU A 94 5.93 -0.86 20.42
CA LEU A 94 7.28 -1.38 20.39
C LEU A 94 8.26 -0.23 20.11
N ARG A 95 9.36 -0.15 20.86
CA ARG A 95 10.35 0.90 20.70
C ARG A 95 11.20 0.66 19.46
N VAL A 96 10.80 1.27 18.34
CA VAL A 96 11.55 1.23 17.07
C VAL A 96 12.26 2.57 16.87
N HIS A 97 13.58 2.54 16.94
CA HIS A 97 14.46 3.67 16.65
C HIS A 97 14.96 3.57 15.21
N VAL A 98 14.69 4.60 14.40
CA VAL A 98 15.13 4.64 13.00
C VAL A 98 16.36 5.52 12.88
N TRP A 99 17.36 5.05 12.13
CA TRP A 99 18.66 5.69 11.93
C TRP A 99 18.94 5.85 10.44
N ASN A 100 19.42 7.01 10.04
CA ASN A 100 19.97 7.25 8.72
C ASN A 100 21.49 7.11 8.72
N ILE A 101 22.05 6.53 7.65
CA ILE A 101 23.49 6.41 7.45
C ILE A 101 24.03 7.67 6.75
N SER A 102 24.97 8.37 7.40
CA SER A 102 25.78 9.41 6.77
C SER A 102 27.25 9.01 6.79
N GLY A 103 27.75 8.51 5.66
CA GLY A 103 29.09 7.94 5.57
C GLY A 103 29.25 6.69 6.44
N LYS A 104 29.90 6.84 7.61
CA LYS A 104 30.07 5.77 8.62
C LYS A 104 29.31 6.03 9.92
N GLU A 105 28.66 7.18 10.01
CA GLU A 105 27.94 7.61 11.20
C GLU A 105 26.45 7.28 11.08
N LEU A 106 25.82 7.07 12.23
CA LEU A 106 24.39 6.85 12.36
C LEU A 106 23.78 8.09 13.01
N HIS A 107 22.78 8.66 12.34
CA HIS A 107 21.99 9.77 12.87
C HIS A 107 20.57 9.32 13.11
N VAL A 108 19.97 9.73 14.22
CA VAL A 108 18.54 9.49 14.46
C VAL A 108 17.75 10.12 13.32
N ALA A 109 16.90 9.33 12.67
CA ALA A 109 16.03 9.83 11.63
C ALA A 109 14.94 10.70 12.26
N VAL A 110 14.74 11.89 11.69
CA VAL A 110 13.59 12.74 12.04
C VAL A 110 12.37 12.16 11.36
N ALA A 111 11.31 11.88 12.12
CA ALA A 111 10.06 11.42 11.56
C ALA A 111 9.46 12.46 10.63
N ASP A 112 9.08 12.04 9.43
CA ASP A 112 8.33 12.88 8.51
C ASP A 112 6.97 13.26 9.12
N PRO A 113 6.41 14.42 8.76
CA PRO A 113 5.01 14.71 9.08
C PRO A 113 4.08 13.67 8.43
N PRO A 114 2.83 13.52 8.90
CA PRO A 114 1.78 12.80 8.19
C PRO A 114 1.80 13.13 6.69
N ALA A 115 1.59 12.12 5.85
CA ALA A 115 1.50 12.35 4.41
C ALA A 115 0.30 13.27 4.11
N VAL A 116 0.36 13.93 2.96
CA VAL A 116 -0.71 14.83 2.52
C VAL A 116 -1.48 14.13 1.40
N ASP A 117 -2.78 13.90 1.62
CA ASP A 117 -3.68 13.49 0.54
C ASP A 117 -3.87 14.65 -0.43
N SER A 118 -3.11 14.61 -1.52
CA SER A 118 -3.04 15.71 -2.47
C SER A 118 -4.24 15.65 -3.40
N ALA A 119 -5.05 16.71 -3.39
CA ALA A 119 -6.14 16.88 -4.34
C ALA A 119 -5.59 16.89 -5.79
N PRO A 120 -6.38 16.42 -6.78
CA PRO A 120 -5.99 16.54 -8.16
C PRO A 120 -5.98 18.00 -8.58
N ARG A 121 -5.28 18.31 -9.67
CA ARG A 121 -5.36 19.64 -10.28
C ARG A 121 -6.80 19.98 -10.65
N ALA A 122 -7.17 21.25 -10.55
CA ALA A 122 -8.53 21.70 -10.82
C ALA A 122 -9.01 21.38 -12.25
N ASP A 123 -8.11 21.42 -13.24
CA ASP A 123 -8.42 21.03 -14.62
C ASP A 123 -8.58 19.52 -14.80
N ALA A 124 -7.86 18.71 -14.01
CA ALA A 124 -8.04 17.27 -13.98
C ALA A 124 -9.39 16.86 -13.38
N GLU A 125 -9.84 17.57 -12.35
CA GLU A 125 -11.12 17.30 -11.67
C GLU A 125 -12.34 17.40 -12.61
N LEU A 126 -12.24 18.17 -13.70
CA LEU A 126 -13.27 18.28 -14.74
C LEU A 126 -13.55 16.95 -15.46
N TYR A 127 -12.65 15.96 -15.37
CA TYR A 127 -12.82 14.63 -15.95
C TYR A 127 -13.57 13.66 -15.03
N ARG A 128 -13.84 14.02 -13.76
CA ARG A 128 -14.57 13.13 -12.84
C ARG A 128 -15.92 12.68 -13.39
N PRO A 129 -16.78 13.56 -13.96
CA PRO A 129 -18.03 13.13 -14.55
C PRO A 129 -17.83 12.12 -15.69
N ILE A 130 -16.80 12.31 -16.55
CA ILE A 130 -16.50 11.37 -17.65
C ILE A 130 -16.13 9.98 -17.11
N ILE A 131 -15.35 9.92 -16.04
CA ILE A 131 -14.98 8.66 -15.37
C ILE A 131 -16.21 7.97 -14.78
N VAL A 132 -17.07 8.73 -14.09
CA VAL A 132 -18.30 8.21 -13.48
C VAL A 132 -19.30 7.74 -14.55
N ASP A 133 -19.50 8.52 -15.61
CA ASP A 133 -20.41 8.19 -16.72
C ASP A 133 -19.94 6.95 -17.49
N ALA A 134 -18.64 6.66 -17.49
CA ALA A 134 -18.07 5.43 -18.04
C ALA A 134 -18.24 4.21 -17.11
N GLY A 135 -18.85 4.38 -15.93
CA GLY A 135 -19.05 3.32 -14.95
C GLY A 135 -17.81 2.98 -14.10
N LEU A 136 -16.81 3.86 -14.07
CA LEU A 136 -15.58 3.68 -13.30
C LEU A 136 -15.67 4.38 -11.94
N GLU A 137 -14.94 3.85 -10.97
CA GLU A 137 -14.77 4.47 -9.65
C GLU A 137 -13.67 5.54 -9.72
N PRO A 138 -13.97 6.84 -9.45
CA PRO A 138 -12.98 7.90 -9.50
C PRO A 138 -12.18 7.96 -8.20
N VAL A 139 -10.86 7.74 -8.27
CA VAL A 139 -9.96 7.70 -7.11
C VAL A 139 -8.89 8.77 -7.23
N VAL A 140 -8.54 9.43 -6.12
CA VAL A 140 -7.39 10.35 -6.08
C VAL A 140 -6.24 9.66 -5.37
N GLU A 141 -5.08 9.60 -6.03
CA GLU A 141 -3.86 9.06 -5.43
C GLU A 141 -2.64 9.85 -5.93
N GLY A 142 -1.82 10.34 -5.02
CA GLY A 142 -0.62 11.12 -5.36
C GLY A 142 -0.92 12.39 -6.18
N GLY A 143 -2.10 13.00 -6.03
CA GLY A 143 -2.51 14.16 -6.82
C GLY A 143 -3.02 13.84 -8.23
N PHE A 144 -3.17 12.57 -8.59
CA PHE A 144 -3.77 12.17 -9.87
C PHE A 144 -5.21 11.73 -9.69
N LEU A 145 -6.09 12.15 -10.61
CA LEU A 145 -7.43 11.59 -10.74
C LEU A 145 -7.35 10.32 -11.60
N LEU A 146 -7.75 9.20 -11.02
CA LEU A 146 -7.76 7.87 -11.61
C LEU A 146 -9.18 7.41 -11.87
N GLY A 147 -9.38 6.60 -12.92
CA GLY A 147 -10.60 5.83 -13.14
C GLY A 147 -10.30 4.35 -12.96
N GLU A 148 -10.94 3.73 -11.97
CA GLU A 148 -10.73 2.32 -11.64
C GLU A 148 -11.93 1.46 -12.02
N LEU A 149 -11.65 0.34 -12.69
CA LEU A 149 -12.61 -0.72 -12.95
C LEU A 149 -12.39 -1.83 -11.92
N ARG A 150 -13.27 -1.94 -10.92
CA ARG A 150 -13.12 -2.91 -9.80
C ARG A 150 -11.71 -2.87 -9.19
N GLY A 151 -11.26 -1.67 -8.85
CA GLY A 151 -9.94 -1.41 -8.28
C GLY A 151 -8.75 -1.39 -9.27
N LEU A 152 -8.96 -1.74 -10.55
CA LEU A 152 -7.88 -1.69 -11.55
C LEU A 152 -7.88 -0.33 -12.25
N GLU A 153 -6.77 0.40 -12.15
CA GLU A 153 -6.58 1.65 -12.91
C GLU A 153 -6.63 1.36 -14.42
N VAL A 154 -7.69 1.83 -15.08
CA VAL A 154 -7.86 1.78 -16.55
C VAL A 154 -7.84 3.17 -17.17
N ALA A 155 -7.89 4.23 -16.35
CA ALA A 155 -7.78 5.61 -16.77
C ALA A 155 -6.98 6.44 -15.77
N ARG A 156 -6.21 7.40 -16.28
CA ARG A 156 -5.50 8.40 -15.46
C ARG A 156 -5.56 9.75 -16.16
N VAL A 157 -5.95 10.78 -15.43
CA VAL A 157 -5.89 12.16 -15.92
C VAL A 157 -4.47 12.67 -15.72
N VAL A 158 -3.80 13.02 -16.83
CA VAL A 158 -2.43 13.52 -16.84
C VAL A 158 -2.38 14.92 -17.41
N THR A 159 -1.30 15.65 -17.14
CA THR A 159 -1.02 16.91 -17.84
C THR A 159 -0.29 16.59 -19.13
N ASP A 160 -0.84 17.04 -20.26
CA ASP A 160 -0.16 17.01 -21.54
C ASP A 160 1.07 17.93 -21.51
N GLU A 161 2.25 17.39 -21.77
CA GLU A 161 3.52 18.12 -21.67
C GLU A 161 3.65 19.24 -22.72
N THR A 162 2.93 19.14 -23.84
CA THR A 162 3.04 20.10 -24.96
C THR A 162 2.10 21.28 -24.77
N THR A 163 0.87 21.01 -24.33
CA THR A 163 -0.22 21.99 -24.22
C THR A 163 -0.42 22.47 -22.79
N GLY A 164 0.10 21.76 -21.79
CA GLY A 164 -0.09 22.03 -20.37
C GLY A 164 -1.49 21.74 -19.84
N ARG A 165 -2.37 21.15 -20.67
CA ARG A 165 -3.78 20.88 -20.34
C ARG A 165 -3.96 19.47 -19.81
N ALA A 166 -4.97 19.26 -18.98
CA ALA A 166 -5.39 17.93 -18.56
C ALA A 166 -5.92 17.12 -19.76
N ARG A 167 -5.50 15.86 -19.87
CA ARG A 167 -5.99 14.84 -20.81
C ARG A 167 -6.21 13.51 -20.09
N LEU A 168 -7.07 12.67 -20.64
CA LEU A 168 -7.41 11.36 -20.09
C LEU A 168 -6.63 10.25 -20.83
N ASP A 169 -5.75 9.57 -20.12
CA ASP A 169 -5.00 8.43 -20.66
C ASP A 169 -5.68 7.12 -20.26
N SER A 170 -6.16 6.34 -21.24
CA SER A 170 -6.79 5.03 -21.01
C SER A 170 -5.85 3.85 -21.31
N GLY A 171 -5.84 2.86 -20.42
CA GLY A 171 -5.02 1.63 -20.49
C GLY A 171 -4.56 1.13 -19.11
N VAL A 172 -4.13 -0.13 -19.03
CA VAL A 172 -3.76 -0.80 -17.78
C VAL A 172 -2.26 -0.67 -17.50
N GLY A 173 -1.94 0.26 -16.59
CA GLY A 173 -0.55 0.58 -16.27
C GLY A 173 0.13 1.44 -17.34
N ARG A 174 1.34 1.90 -17.03
CA ARG A 174 2.03 2.92 -17.84
C ARG A 174 2.32 2.47 -19.28
N PHE A 175 2.89 1.28 -19.44
CA PHE A 175 3.32 0.76 -20.74
C PHE A 175 2.15 0.48 -21.68
N ASP A 176 1.03 -0.02 -21.16
CA ASP A 176 -0.18 -0.26 -21.94
C ASP A 176 -0.82 1.05 -22.42
N ARG A 177 -0.76 2.12 -21.59
CA ARG A 177 -1.23 3.45 -21.99
C ARG A 177 -0.37 4.07 -23.09
N GLU A 178 0.95 3.96 -23.00
CA GLU A 178 1.87 4.46 -24.03
C GLU A 178 1.65 3.72 -25.37
N ALA A 179 1.58 2.38 -25.35
CA ALA A 179 1.33 1.58 -26.54
C ALA A 179 -0.09 1.78 -27.10
N GLY A 180 -1.08 1.87 -26.22
CA GLY A 180 -2.47 2.12 -26.56
C GLY A 180 -2.71 3.49 -27.17
N ALA A 181 -2.02 4.52 -26.68
CA ALA A 181 -2.08 5.88 -27.25
C ALA A 181 -1.60 5.91 -28.71
N MET A 182 -0.57 5.12 -29.06
CA MET A 182 -0.11 4.99 -30.45
C MET A 182 -1.14 4.26 -31.33
N MET A 183 -1.77 3.19 -30.81
CA MET A 183 -2.78 2.42 -31.54
C MET A 183 -4.10 3.18 -31.74
N ARG A 184 -4.44 4.08 -30.82
CA ARG A 184 -5.70 4.84 -30.79
C ARG A 184 -5.52 6.31 -31.18
N ALA A 185 -4.43 6.63 -31.87
CA ALA A 185 -4.15 7.98 -32.34
C ALA A 185 -5.32 8.49 -33.22
N GLY A 186 -5.98 9.58 -32.78
CA GLY A 186 -7.10 10.19 -33.47
C GLY A 186 -8.50 9.79 -32.97
N MET A 187 -8.60 8.86 -32.01
CA MET A 187 -9.86 8.60 -31.28
C MET A 187 -10.15 9.70 -30.27
N ALA A 188 -11.43 9.95 -29.99
CA ALA A 188 -11.81 10.78 -28.84
C ALA A 188 -11.49 10.05 -27.52
N GLU A 189 -11.16 10.79 -26.46
CA GLU A 189 -10.77 10.22 -25.16
C GLU A 189 -11.84 9.28 -24.58
N VAL A 190 -13.12 9.65 -24.73
CA VAL A 190 -14.27 8.84 -24.28
C VAL A 190 -14.35 7.52 -25.04
N GLU A 191 -14.12 7.53 -26.36
CA GLU A 191 -14.14 6.33 -27.20
C GLU A 191 -12.93 5.42 -26.87
N SER A 192 -11.76 6.01 -26.66
CA SER A 192 -10.56 5.30 -26.22
C SER A 192 -10.74 4.67 -24.84
N LEU A 193 -11.45 5.33 -23.92
CA LEU A 193 -11.77 4.78 -22.62
C LEU A 193 -12.75 3.60 -22.73
N ALA A 194 -13.84 3.78 -23.47
CA ALA A 194 -14.85 2.73 -23.69
C ALA A 194 -14.22 1.46 -24.27
N ALA A 195 -13.34 1.59 -25.27
CA ALA A 195 -12.64 0.47 -25.88
C ALA A 195 -11.74 -0.32 -24.89
N VAL A 196 -11.10 0.38 -23.94
CA VAL A 196 -10.32 -0.28 -22.89
C VAL A 196 -11.23 -1.02 -21.92
N ILE A 197 -12.36 -0.41 -21.52
CA ILE A 197 -13.33 -1.05 -20.63
C ILE A 197 -13.90 -2.32 -21.27
N ASP A 198 -14.26 -2.30 -22.56
CA ASP A 198 -14.78 -3.46 -23.30
C ASP A 198 -13.82 -4.65 -23.28
N ILE A 199 -12.51 -4.41 -23.23
CA ILE A 199 -11.48 -5.44 -23.15
C ILE A 199 -11.32 -5.96 -21.71
N VAL A 200 -11.28 -5.05 -20.74
CA VAL A 200 -10.92 -5.38 -19.35
C VAL A 200 -12.10 -5.96 -18.56
N GLU A 201 -13.31 -5.44 -18.76
CA GLU A 201 -14.53 -5.83 -18.03
C GLU A 201 -14.80 -7.35 -18.01
N PRO A 202 -14.80 -8.07 -19.15
CA PRO A 202 -15.04 -9.51 -19.15
C PRO A 202 -13.92 -10.30 -18.47
N LEU A 203 -12.71 -9.74 -18.37
CA LEU A 203 -11.52 -10.39 -17.79
C LEU A 203 -11.37 -10.08 -16.29
N ARG A 204 -11.85 -8.93 -15.81
CA ARG A 204 -11.78 -8.50 -14.40
C ARG A 204 -12.94 -9.08 -13.60
N ARG A 205 -13.09 -10.41 -13.61
CA ARG A 205 -14.14 -11.15 -12.90
C ARG A 205 -13.57 -12.30 -12.07
N GLY A 206 -14.26 -12.65 -10.97
CA GLY A 206 -13.82 -13.69 -10.05
C GLY A 206 -14.22 -15.11 -10.49
N ASP A 207 -15.14 -15.20 -11.44
CA ASP A 207 -15.74 -16.44 -11.97
C ASP A 207 -15.15 -16.88 -13.33
N VAL A 208 -14.11 -16.21 -13.82
CA VAL A 208 -13.42 -16.53 -15.07
C VAL A 208 -12.04 -17.11 -14.81
N ASP A 209 -11.47 -17.76 -15.84
CA ASP A 209 -10.12 -18.32 -15.78
C ASP A 209 -9.07 -17.29 -15.33
N ARG A 210 -7.99 -17.78 -14.71
CA ARG A 210 -6.91 -16.95 -14.20
C ARG A 210 -6.31 -16.09 -15.32
N HIS A 211 -6.36 -14.78 -15.16
CA HIS A 211 -5.88 -13.81 -16.13
C HIS A 211 -5.17 -12.64 -15.41
N PRO A 212 -4.09 -12.03 -15.95
CA PRO A 212 -3.44 -10.90 -15.29
C PRO A 212 -4.41 -9.80 -14.80
N MET A 213 -5.44 -9.47 -15.60
CA MET A 213 -6.46 -8.49 -15.23
C MET A 213 -7.26 -8.87 -13.98
N ASN A 214 -7.49 -10.14 -13.65
CA ASN A 214 -8.17 -10.53 -12.40
C ASN A 214 -7.21 -10.85 -11.24
N GLN A 215 -5.90 -10.76 -11.45
CA GLN A 215 -4.88 -11.05 -10.43
C GLN A 215 -4.12 -9.81 -9.94
N LEU A 216 -4.06 -8.73 -10.73
CA LEU A 216 -3.37 -7.50 -10.34
C LEU A 216 -4.19 -6.70 -9.32
N VAL A 217 -3.51 -6.10 -8.33
CA VAL A 217 -4.08 -5.15 -7.36
C VAL A 217 -5.40 -5.61 -6.74
N ARG A 218 -5.45 -6.88 -6.30
CA ARG A 218 -6.67 -7.51 -5.76
C ARG A 218 -7.16 -6.82 -4.49
N GLU A 219 -6.29 -6.22 -3.72
CA GLU A 219 -6.65 -5.41 -2.56
C GLU A 219 -7.45 -4.15 -2.95
N ARG A 220 -7.18 -3.52 -4.10
CA ARG A 220 -8.03 -2.42 -4.61
C ARG A 220 -9.40 -2.93 -5.06
N TRP A 221 -9.46 -4.13 -5.60
CA TRP A 221 -10.75 -4.75 -5.92
C TRP A 221 -11.54 -5.05 -4.66
N LEU A 222 -10.90 -5.62 -3.64
CA LEU A 222 -11.55 -5.84 -2.34
C LEU A 222 -12.08 -4.51 -1.77
N ARG A 223 -11.29 -3.43 -1.81
CA ARG A 223 -11.77 -2.09 -1.43
C ARG A 223 -12.98 -1.65 -2.26
N SER A 224 -12.99 -1.87 -3.58
CA SER A 224 -14.12 -1.53 -4.45
C SER A 224 -15.38 -2.32 -4.08
N VAL A 225 -15.24 -3.60 -3.72
CA VAL A 225 -16.35 -4.41 -3.16
C VAL A 225 -16.86 -3.81 -1.85
N LEU A 226 -15.97 -3.43 -0.94
CA LEU A 226 -16.36 -2.80 0.34
C LEU A 226 -17.02 -1.44 0.13
N ALA A 227 -16.60 -0.66 -0.86
CA ALA A 227 -17.22 0.62 -1.21
C ALA A 227 -18.65 0.44 -1.72
N SER A 228 -18.90 -0.60 -2.53
CA SER A 228 -20.24 -0.95 -3.01
C SER A 228 -21.12 -1.64 -1.97
N HIS A 229 -20.51 -2.35 -1.01
CA HIS A 229 -21.19 -3.10 0.05
C HIS A 229 -20.59 -2.77 1.44
N PRO A 230 -20.77 -1.53 1.93
CA PRO A 230 -20.17 -1.07 3.19
C PRO A 230 -20.72 -1.80 4.42
N ASP A 231 -21.91 -2.40 4.31
CA ASP A 231 -22.55 -3.21 5.35
C ASP A 231 -21.75 -4.48 5.69
N LEU A 232 -20.93 -4.99 4.76
CA LEU A 232 -20.01 -6.12 5.01
C LEU A 232 -19.05 -5.87 6.18
N VAL A 233 -18.77 -4.61 6.46
CA VAL A 233 -17.89 -4.16 7.55
C VAL A 233 -18.60 -3.24 8.54
N GLY A 234 -19.95 -3.26 8.54
CA GLY A 234 -20.79 -2.51 9.47
C GLY A 234 -20.82 -1.00 9.25
N LEU A 235 -20.57 -0.55 8.01
CA LEU A 235 -20.53 0.86 7.62
C LEU A 235 -21.73 1.25 6.75
N THR A 236 -22.02 2.55 6.69
CA THR A 236 -23.11 3.11 5.88
C THR A 236 -22.65 3.65 4.53
N ASP A 237 -21.39 4.08 4.47
CA ASP A 237 -20.73 4.60 3.28
C ASP A 237 -19.24 4.31 3.36
N LEU A 238 -18.59 4.20 2.21
CA LEU A 238 -17.15 4.11 2.08
C LEU A 238 -16.74 4.78 0.78
N ARG A 239 -15.74 5.66 0.85
CA ARG A 239 -15.10 6.27 -0.32
C ARG A 239 -13.62 5.88 -0.38
N PRO A 240 -13.10 5.46 -1.54
CA PRO A 240 -11.68 5.27 -1.73
C PRO A 240 -10.84 6.51 -1.41
N VAL A 241 -9.63 6.28 -0.91
CA VAL A 241 -8.58 7.29 -0.77
C VAL A 241 -7.23 6.71 -1.20
N GLY A 242 -6.28 7.60 -1.50
CA GLY A 242 -4.91 7.20 -1.83
C GLY A 242 -4.13 6.68 -0.60
N SER A 243 -3.06 5.95 -0.81
CA SER A 243 -2.15 5.58 0.28
C SER A 243 -1.18 6.72 0.62
N ALA A 244 -0.77 6.79 1.88
CA ALA A 244 0.28 7.67 2.40
C ALA A 244 1.62 7.47 1.66
N VAL A 245 1.87 6.24 1.20
CA VAL A 245 3.02 5.89 0.35
C VAL A 245 2.48 5.16 -0.89
N PRO A 246 2.12 5.92 -1.95
CA PRO A 246 1.64 5.34 -3.20
C PRO A 246 2.61 4.31 -3.76
N ARG A 247 2.08 3.26 -4.38
CA ARG A 247 2.88 2.28 -5.11
C ARG A 247 3.47 2.91 -6.37
N ALA A 248 4.66 2.47 -6.76
CA ALA A 248 5.22 2.89 -8.04
C ALA A 248 4.64 2.07 -9.20
N ASN A 249 4.29 0.80 -8.95
CA ASN A 249 3.86 -0.15 -9.98
C ASN A 249 2.69 -1.04 -9.53
N LEU A 250 1.95 -1.60 -10.49
CA LEU A 250 0.78 -2.47 -10.24
C LEU A 250 1.13 -3.87 -9.71
N ASN A 251 2.40 -4.30 -9.85
CA ASN A 251 2.90 -5.58 -9.39
C ASN A 251 3.50 -5.53 -7.98
N GLU A 252 3.59 -4.34 -7.37
CA GLU A 252 4.03 -4.17 -6.00
C GLU A 252 2.90 -4.53 -5.04
N ASP A 253 3.25 -5.24 -3.97
CA ASP A 253 2.33 -5.51 -2.88
C ASP A 253 1.89 -4.19 -2.24
N GLY A 254 0.59 -4.10 -1.96
CA GLY A 254 -0.01 -2.89 -1.44
C GLY A 254 -1.15 -3.16 -0.48
N VAL A 255 -1.71 -2.05 -0.03
CA VAL A 255 -2.99 -1.99 0.66
C VAL A 255 -3.88 -1.02 -0.14
N ALA A 256 -5.19 -1.11 0.06
CA ALA A 256 -6.13 -0.17 -0.52
C ALA A 256 -7.04 0.38 0.57
N THR A 257 -7.03 1.70 0.75
CA THR A 257 -7.70 2.35 1.86
C THR A 257 -8.94 3.10 1.39
N ALA A 258 -9.97 3.10 2.24
CA ALA A 258 -11.19 3.87 2.13
C ALA A 258 -11.52 4.53 3.47
N VAL A 259 -12.31 5.61 3.42
CA VAL A 259 -12.82 6.32 4.60
C VAL A 259 -14.33 6.36 4.51
N GLY A 260 -15.02 6.22 5.63
CA GLY A 260 -16.48 6.30 5.66
C GLY A 260 -17.02 6.50 7.07
N THR A 261 -18.31 6.22 7.26
CA THR A 261 -18.95 6.30 8.56
C THR A 261 -19.71 5.03 8.93
N ASP A 262 -19.78 4.75 10.24
CA ASP A 262 -20.62 3.69 10.78
C ASP A 262 -22.06 4.17 11.05
N HIS A 263 -22.93 3.25 11.48
CA HIS A 263 -24.32 3.57 11.80
C HIS A 263 -24.50 4.59 12.95
N GLU A 264 -23.46 4.85 13.74
CA GLU A 264 -23.45 5.88 14.79
C GLU A 264 -22.86 7.21 14.28
N GLY A 265 -22.52 7.31 12.99
CA GLY A 265 -21.93 8.49 12.36
C GLY A 265 -20.45 8.70 12.69
N ARG A 266 -19.76 7.69 13.25
CA ARG A 266 -18.33 7.79 13.59
C ARG A 266 -17.49 7.51 12.35
N THR A 267 -16.46 8.32 12.15
CA THR A 267 -15.50 8.11 11.05
C THR A 267 -14.71 6.83 11.25
N VAL A 268 -14.60 6.04 10.19
CA VAL A 268 -13.84 4.79 10.16
C VAL A 268 -12.91 4.80 8.94
N VAL A 269 -11.66 4.39 9.16
CA VAL A 269 -10.70 4.10 8.10
C VAL A 269 -10.69 2.60 7.90
N VAL A 270 -10.87 2.16 6.66
CA VAL A 270 -10.87 0.75 6.26
C VAL A 270 -9.70 0.53 5.32
N SER A 271 -8.83 -0.42 5.62
CA SER A 271 -7.73 -0.79 4.74
C SER A 271 -7.86 -2.26 4.35
N ALA A 272 -7.84 -2.53 3.05
CA ALA A 272 -7.96 -3.86 2.48
C ALA A 272 -6.58 -4.40 2.07
N SER A 273 -6.35 -5.69 2.28
CA SER A 273 -5.21 -6.43 1.74
C SER A 273 -5.63 -7.84 1.31
N THR A 274 -4.83 -8.43 0.41
CA THR A 274 -5.03 -9.80 -0.08
C THR A 274 -3.67 -10.48 -0.16
N GLY A 275 -3.64 -11.79 0.09
CA GLY A 275 -2.40 -12.54 0.26
C GLY A 275 -1.67 -12.19 1.56
N VAL A 276 -0.50 -12.78 1.73
CA VAL A 276 0.38 -12.50 2.88
C VAL A 276 1.14 -11.20 2.63
N ASN A 277 0.71 -10.12 3.27
CA ASN A 277 1.41 -8.83 3.27
C ASN A 277 1.82 -8.46 4.70
N LEU A 278 3.11 -8.58 5.03
CA LEU A 278 3.61 -8.25 6.37
C LEU A 278 3.54 -6.75 6.67
N ASP A 279 3.56 -5.89 5.66
CA ASP A 279 3.53 -4.43 5.82
C ASP A 279 2.09 -3.85 5.77
N PHE A 280 1.08 -4.73 5.81
CA PHE A 280 -0.32 -4.33 5.85
C PHE A 280 -0.63 -3.41 7.04
N VAL A 281 -0.29 -3.83 8.26
CA VAL A 281 -0.60 -3.06 9.48
C VAL A 281 0.13 -1.71 9.51
N PRO A 282 1.45 -1.62 9.29
CA PRO A 282 2.14 -0.33 9.21
C PRO A 282 1.56 0.62 8.16
N THR A 283 1.27 0.10 6.96
CA THR A 283 0.75 0.93 5.88
C THR A 283 -0.66 1.42 6.18
N ALA A 284 -1.54 0.54 6.69
CA ALA A 284 -2.89 0.91 7.09
C ALA A 284 -2.92 1.96 8.23
N ALA A 285 -1.99 1.85 9.18
CA ALA A 285 -1.86 2.83 10.26
C ALA A 285 -1.38 4.20 9.76
N ASP A 286 -0.45 4.23 8.80
CA ASP A 286 0.03 5.47 8.15
C ASP A 286 -1.08 6.12 7.30
N ASP A 287 -1.90 5.31 6.62
CA ASP A 287 -3.07 5.79 5.89
C ASP A 287 -4.11 6.37 6.86
N ARG A 288 -4.38 5.73 8.02
CA ARG A 288 -5.23 6.34 9.06
C ARG A 288 -4.66 7.69 9.51
N LEU A 289 -3.35 7.75 9.79
CA LEU A 289 -2.68 9.00 10.19
C LEU A 289 -2.84 10.10 9.13
N THR A 290 -2.87 9.72 7.86
CA THR A 290 -3.01 10.65 6.73
C THR A 290 -4.44 11.18 6.59
N HIS A 291 -5.43 10.31 6.73
CA HIS A 291 -6.82 10.63 6.36
C HIS A 291 -7.73 10.99 7.53
N ALA A 292 -7.59 10.30 8.66
CA ALA A 292 -8.41 10.51 9.85
C ALA A 292 -7.68 9.95 11.11
N PRO A 293 -6.76 10.72 11.72
CA PRO A 293 -5.86 10.23 12.78
C PRO A 293 -6.55 9.61 14.00
N ASP A 294 -7.76 10.07 14.32
CA ASP A 294 -8.53 9.64 15.49
C ASP A 294 -9.62 8.60 15.16
N ALA A 295 -9.70 8.16 13.89
CA ALA A 295 -10.70 7.20 13.46
C ALA A 295 -10.37 5.78 13.92
N ARG A 296 -11.41 4.96 14.04
CA ARG A 296 -11.25 3.50 14.13
C ARG A 296 -10.57 2.99 12.86
N LEU A 297 -9.70 2.01 13.00
CA LEU A 297 -9.04 1.34 11.87
C LEU A 297 -9.56 -0.09 11.75
N LEU A 298 -10.21 -0.39 10.63
CA LEU A 298 -10.57 -1.75 10.25
C LEU A 298 -9.57 -2.27 9.21
N LEU A 299 -8.92 -3.38 9.53
CA LEU A 299 -8.11 -4.16 8.63
C LEU A 299 -9.00 -5.23 8.02
N VAL A 300 -9.13 -5.27 6.69
CA VAL A 300 -9.99 -6.23 6.01
C VAL A 300 -9.16 -7.12 5.11
N ALA A 301 -9.28 -8.43 5.30
CA ALA A 301 -8.63 -9.46 4.50
C ALA A 301 -9.63 -10.53 4.09
N SER A 302 -9.24 -11.44 3.19
CA SER A 302 -10.00 -12.68 3.00
C SER A 302 -9.82 -13.62 4.20
N GLU A 303 -10.74 -14.57 4.40
CA GLU A 303 -10.65 -15.57 5.46
C GLU A 303 -9.32 -16.34 5.40
N SER A 304 -8.88 -16.74 4.20
CA SER A 304 -7.61 -17.44 3.98
C SER A 304 -6.36 -16.57 4.20
N ASP A 305 -6.50 -15.24 4.09
CA ASP A 305 -5.40 -14.28 4.26
C ASP A 305 -5.26 -13.78 5.72
N SER A 306 -6.17 -14.18 6.61
CA SER A 306 -6.14 -13.82 8.03
C SER A 306 -5.02 -14.56 8.77
N ALA A 307 -3.84 -13.96 8.79
CA ALA A 307 -2.68 -14.52 9.48
C ALA A 307 -2.57 -13.99 10.91
N LYS A 308 -2.24 -14.88 11.87
CA LYS A 308 -1.97 -14.51 13.27
C LYS A 308 -0.97 -13.37 13.42
N VAL A 309 0.04 -13.31 12.56
CA VAL A 309 1.04 -12.23 12.58
C VAL A 309 0.38 -10.86 12.35
N THR A 310 -0.65 -10.77 11.52
CA THR A 310 -1.40 -9.52 11.29
C THR A 310 -2.12 -9.07 12.56
N GLU A 311 -2.78 -10.00 13.26
CA GLU A 311 -3.42 -9.72 14.55
C GLU A 311 -2.40 -9.25 15.60
N ASP A 312 -1.27 -9.95 15.73
CA ASP A 312 -0.21 -9.62 16.67
C ASP A 312 0.34 -8.21 16.39
N LEU A 313 0.55 -7.85 15.11
CA LEU A 313 1.00 -6.52 14.72
C LEU A 313 -0.06 -5.44 14.95
N ALA A 314 -1.35 -5.74 14.71
CA ALA A 314 -2.45 -4.79 14.96
C ALA A 314 -2.56 -4.41 16.44
N LEU A 315 -2.30 -5.36 17.35
CA LEU A 315 -2.27 -5.13 18.79
C LEU A 315 -1.05 -4.32 19.26
N LEU A 316 0.03 -4.27 18.47
CA LEU A 316 1.19 -3.43 18.76
C LEU A 316 0.96 -1.95 18.45
N LEU A 317 -0.08 -1.57 17.74
CA LEU A 317 -0.37 -0.16 17.46
C LEU A 317 -0.66 0.60 18.77
N VAL A 318 -0.26 1.87 18.82
CA VAL A 318 -0.61 2.78 19.92
C VAL A 318 -2.13 2.93 20.03
N GLN A 319 -2.79 3.09 18.88
CA GLN A 319 -4.24 2.96 18.73
C GLN A 319 -4.54 1.65 17.99
N PRO A 320 -5.03 0.60 18.68
CA PRO A 320 -5.28 -0.71 18.08
C PRO A 320 -6.21 -0.66 16.86
N ALA A 321 -6.07 -1.65 15.99
CA ALA A 321 -6.95 -1.87 14.84
C ALA A 321 -7.76 -3.17 15.03
N GLU A 322 -8.92 -3.24 14.38
CA GLU A 322 -9.78 -4.42 14.36
C GLU A 322 -9.56 -5.19 13.04
N LEU A 323 -9.33 -6.50 13.11
CA LEU A 323 -9.23 -7.35 11.93
C LEU A 323 -10.60 -7.97 11.63
N LEU A 324 -11.08 -7.76 10.41
CA LEU A 324 -12.29 -8.35 9.86
C LEU A 324 -11.94 -9.20 8.63
N THR A 325 -12.73 -10.24 8.41
CA THR A 325 -12.57 -11.13 7.26
C THR A 325 -13.79 -11.09 6.37
N VAL A 326 -13.58 -11.18 5.06
CA VAL A 326 -14.62 -11.46 4.07
C VAL A 326 -14.45 -12.87 3.50
N PRO A 327 -15.53 -13.51 2.99
CA PRO A 327 -15.44 -14.83 2.36
C PRO A 327 -14.42 -14.86 1.22
N ASP A 328 -13.67 -15.95 1.06
CA ASP A 328 -12.62 -16.07 0.03
C ASP A 328 -13.12 -15.90 -1.42
N ASP A 329 -14.40 -16.16 -1.66
CA ASP A 329 -15.07 -16.01 -2.95
C ASP A 329 -15.58 -14.59 -3.23
N TRP A 330 -15.23 -13.60 -2.38
CA TRP A 330 -15.69 -12.21 -2.45
C TRP A 330 -15.65 -11.62 -3.88
N ALA A 331 -14.60 -11.93 -4.65
CA ALA A 331 -14.40 -11.39 -6.00
C ALA A 331 -15.42 -11.91 -7.02
N ALA A 332 -15.93 -13.12 -6.82
CA ALA A 332 -16.99 -13.69 -7.66
C ALA A 332 -18.37 -13.33 -7.10
N ARG A 333 -18.50 -13.38 -5.77
CA ARG A 333 -19.76 -13.20 -5.03
C ARG A 333 -20.31 -11.78 -5.13
N PHE A 334 -19.46 -10.77 -5.14
CA PHE A 334 -19.83 -9.35 -5.15
C PHE A 334 -19.39 -8.65 -6.45
N CYS A 335 -19.49 -9.37 -7.57
CA CYS A 335 -19.10 -8.89 -8.89
C CYS A 335 -20.28 -8.26 -9.63
N ASP A 336 -20.71 -7.09 -9.18
CA ASP A 336 -21.87 -6.40 -9.78
C ASP A 336 -21.63 -6.01 -11.26
N PRO A 337 -22.66 -6.06 -12.12
CA PRO A 337 -22.58 -5.55 -13.49
C PRO A 337 -22.29 -4.05 -13.51
N LEU A 338 -21.61 -3.56 -14.55
CA LEU A 338 -21.43 -2.12 -14.71
C LEU A 338 -22.77 -1.41 -14.93
N PRO A 339 -22.99 -0.22 -14.33
CA PRO A 339 -24.19 0.56 -14.57
C PRO A 339 -24.40 0.82 -16.06
N GLY A 340 -25.61 0.55 -16.57
CA GLY A 340 -25.97 0.83 -17.97
C GLY A 340 -25.47 -0.18 -19.01
N ARG A 341 -24.79 -1.27 -18.59
CA ARG A 341 -24.37 -2.37 -19.46
C ARG A 341 -25.04 -3.67 -19.02
N SER A 342 -26.14 -4.03 -19.67
CA SER A 342 -26.75 -5.37 -19.52
C SER A 342 -25.88 -6.40 -20.25
N GLY A 343 -25.48 -7.45 -19.52
CA GLY A 343 -24.66 -8.56 -20.03
C GLY A 343 -25.32 -9.46 -21.07
#